data_AF-A0A2D9S9P2-F1
#
_entry.id   AF-A0A2D9S9P2-F1
#
_cell.length_a   1.000
_cell.length_b   1.000
_cell.length_c   1.000
_cell.angle_alpha   90.00
_cell.angle_beta   90.00
_cell.angle_gamma   90.00
#
_symmetry.space_group_name_H-M   'P 1'
#
loop_
_entity.id
_entity.type
_entity.pdbx_description
1 polymer ?
#
loop_
_entity_poly.entity_id
_entity_poly.type
_entity_poly.pdbx_seq_one_letter_code
_entity_poly.pdbx_strand_id
1 'polypeptide(L)'
;MDTMMGIPSTYLGLIGIFAGVLVIVLSIGWMYDVSFGLWREHLTVVQERNPFTTYKLNAPFGIILSQTNTILRKISEEDEEIQRHCDFVDRWLEWNSQQEIWQRSMSSWKTIVGDEDPYLQHLSDSARENLEKAADDLQEF
;
A
#
# COMPACT_ATOMS: atom_id res chain seq x y z
N MET A 1 -53.39 22.22 26.44
CA MET A 1 -52.06 21.82 25.92
C MET A 1 -51.93 22.47 24.56
N ASP A 2 -50.90 23.29 24.35
CA ASP A 2 -50.73 23.99 23.08
C ASP A 2 -50.40 23.00 21.98
N THR A 3 -51.32 22.89 21.03
CA THR A 3 -51.23 22.01 19.86
C THR A 3 -50.88 22.88 18.67
N MET A 4 -49.73 22.63 18.02
CA MET A 4 -49.36 23.30 16.77
C MET A 4 -49.55 22.32 15.61
N MET A 5 -50.28 22.72 14.57
CA MET A 5 -50.61 21.85 13.42
C MET A 5 -51.22 20.49 13.80
N GLY A 6 -52.04 20.45 14.87
CA GLY A 6 -52.67 19.21 15.35
C GLY A 6 -51.73 18.24 16.09
N ILE A 7 -50.46 18.61 16.26
CA ILE A 7 -49.45 17.83 16.99
C ILE A 7 -49.16 18.51 18.34
N PRO A 8 -49.07 17.75 19.46
CA PRO A 8 -48.63 18.31 20.73
C PRO A 8 -47.25 18.96 20.62
N SER A 9 -47.10 20.18 21.12
CA SER A 9 -45.85 20.97 21.03
C SER A 9 -44.60 20.21 21.53
N THR A 10 -44.75 19.33 22.52
CA THR A 10 -43.67 18.47 23.02
C THR A 10 -43.07 17.56 21.93
N TYR A 11 -43.88 16.97 21.06
CA TYR A 11 -43.37 16.12 19.97
C TYR A 11 -42.64 16.93 18.90
N LEU A 12 -43.11 18.14 18.61
CA LEU A 12 -42.41 19.07 17.72
C LEU A 12 -41.05 19.48 18.30
N GLY A 13 -41.00 19.74 19.62
CA GLY A 13 -39.75 20.01 20.32
C GLY A 13 -38.76 18.83 20.26
N LEU A 14 -39.24 17.60 20.49
CA LEU A 14 -38.43 16.40 20.39
C LEU A 14 -37.88 16.17 18.97
N ILE A 15 -38.72 16.34 17.94
CA ILE A 15 -38.30 16.26 16.53
C ILE A 15 -37.26 17.33 16.22
N GLY A 16 -37.46 18.56 16.69
CA GLY A 16 -36.51 19.67 16.49
C GLY A 16 -35.15 19.41 17.13
N ILE A 17 -35.13 18.89 18.36
CA ILE A 17 -33.88 18.52 19.04
C ILE A 17 -33.18 17.39 18.28
N PHE A 18 -33.92 16.34 17.92
CA PHE A 18 -33.37 15.20 17.17
C PHE A 18 -32.80 15.63 15.82
N ALA A 19 -33.56 16.39 15.03
CA ALA A 19 -33.12 16.90 13.74
C ALA A 19 -31.93 17.85 13.89
N GLY A 20 -31.93 18.70 14.92
CA GLY A 20 -30.82 19.60 15.23
C GLY A 20 -29.53 18.85 15.53
N VAL A 21 -29.58 17.82 16.38
CA VAL A 21 -28.43 16.97 16.68
C VAL A 21 -27.93 16.26 15.42
N LEU A 22 -28.84 15.70 14.61
CA LEU A 22 -28.47 15.05 13.35
C LEU A 22 -27.75 16.02 12.40
N VAL A 23 -28.32 17.20 12.19
CA VAL A 23 -27.72 18.22 11.31
C VAL A 23 -26.34 18.61 11.83
N ILE A 24 -26.18 18.86 13.12
CA ILE A 24 -24.89 19.23 13.71
C ILE A 24 -23.86 18.11 13.49
N VAL A 25 -24.19 16.86 13.80
CA VAL A 25 -23.27 15.72 13.63
C VAL A 25 -22.88 15.55 12.16
N LEU A 26 -23.85 15.62 11.25
CA LEU A 26 -23.59 15.52 9.81
C LEU A 26 -22.77 16.69 9.28
N SER A 27 -23.04 17.92 9.73
CA SER A 27 -22.26 19.10 9.35
C SER A 27 -20.82 19.01 9.84
N ILE A 28 -20.59 18.55 11.08
CA ILE A 28 -19.24 18.33 11.61
C ILE A 28 -18.52 17.26 10.79
N GLY A 29 -19.17 16.12 10.53
CA GLY A 29 -18.59 15.05 9.69
C GLY A 29 -18.25 15.53 8.28
N TRP A 30 -19.16 16.28 7.65
CA TRP A 30 -18.93 16.86 6.33
C TRP A 30 -17.78 17.86 6.32
N MET A 31 -17.68 18.74 7.33
CA MET A 31 -16.55 19.66 7.45
C MET A 31 -15.23 18.90 7.65
N TYR A 32 -15.22 17.89 8.53
CA TYR A 32 -14.07 17.05 8.83
C TYR A 32 -13.54 16.31 7.59
N ASP A 33 -14.43 15.67 6.84
CA ASP A 33 -14.05 14.83 5.69
C ASP A 33 -13.90 15.60 4.38
N VAL A 34 -14.80 16.54 4.08
CA VAL A 34 -14.86 17.21 2.76
C VAL A 34 -14.14 18.55 2.77
N SER A 35 -14.35 19.39 3.79
CA SER A 35 -13.74 20.73 3.82
C SER A 35 -12.28 20.69 4.25
N PHE A 36 -11.96 19.90 5.28
CA PHE A 36 -10.61 19.81 5.81
C PHE A 36 -9.84 18.58 5.32
N GLY A 37 -10.51 17.53 4.84
CA GLY A 37 -9.83 16.34 4.32
C GLY A 37 -9.04 15.54 5.37
N LEU A 38 -9.25 15.81 6.66
CA LEU A 38 -8.39 15.33 7.76
C LEU A 38 -8.32 13.81 7.82
N TRP A 39 -9.45 13.15 7.55
CA TRP A 39 -9.51 11.69 7.49
C TRP A 39 -8.60 11.11 6.41
N ARG A 40 -8.59 11.71 5.20
CA ARG A 40 -7.77 11.24 4.08
C ARG A 40 -6.30 11.40 4.38
N GLU A 41 -5.90 12.56 4.88
CA GLU A 41 -4.51 12.83 5.26
C GLU A 41 -4.05 11.91 6.38
N HIS A 42 -4.89 11.69 7.39
CA HIS A 42 -4.60 10.76 8.47
C HIS A 42 -4.39 9.33 7.93
N LEU A 43 -5.26 8.85 7.04
CA LEU A 43 -5.11 7.53 6.42
C LEU A 43 -3.82 7.42 5.60
N THR A 44 -3.44 8.46 4.85
CA THR A 44 -2.17 8.48 4.13
C THR A 44 -0.99 8.34 5.08
N VAL A 45 -0.95 9.11 6.17
CA VAL A 45 0.13 9.01 7.17
C VAL A 45 0.16 7.64 7.84
N VAL A 46 -1.00 7.08 8.17
CA VAL A 46 -1.10 5.73 8.74
C VAL A 46 -0.56 4.69 7.75
N GLN A 47 -0.88 4.83 6.47
CA GLN A 47 -0.44 3.91 5.43
C GLN A 47 1.06 4.02 5.14
N GLU A 48 1.60 5.23 5.02
CA GLU A 48 3.03 5.48 4.82
C GLU A 48 3.88 4.97 5.99
N ARG A 49 3.36 5.08 7.21
CA ARG A 49 4.02 4.59 8.43
C ARG A 49 3.72 3.13 8.74
N ASN A 50 2.92 2.44 7.94
CA ASN A 50 2.54 1.07 8.23
C ASN A 50 3.72 0.13 7.94
N PRO A 51 4.40 -0.41 8.98
CA PRO A 51 5.54 -1.28 8.76
C PRO A 51 5.15 -2.59 8.07
N PHE A 52 3.89 -3.02 8.19
CA PHE A 52 3.40 -4.21 7.52
C PHE A 52 3.40 -4.02 6.00
N THR A 53 2.84 -2.91 5.50
CA THR A 53 2.85 -2.64 4.06
C THR A 53 4.27 -2.41 3.56
N THR A 54 5.05 -1.58 4.27
CA THR A 54 6.39 -1.20 3.84
C THR A 54 7.35 -2.39 3.79
N TYR A 55 7.36 -3.27 4.80
CA TYR A 55 8.38 -4.32 4.93
C TYR A 55 7.89 -5.74 4.63
N LYS A 56 6.60 -6.04 4.76
CA LYS A 56 6.09 -7.42 4.58
C LYS A 56 5.36 -7.64 3.26
N LEU A 57 4.80 -6.60 2.65
CA LEU A 57 4.03 -6.74 1.40
C LEU A 57 4.85 -6.41 0.15
N ASN A 58 5.70 -5.38 0.20
CA ASN A 58 6.38 -4.87 -0.99
C ASN A 58 7.22 -5.93 -1.72
N ALA A 59 8.08 -6.67 -0.99
CA ALA A 59 8.92 -7.70 -1.62
C ALA A 59 8.09 -8.85 -2.23
N PRO A 60 7.10 -9.46 -1.53
CA PRO A 60 6.21 -10.44 -2.16
C PRO A 60 5.48 -9.92 -3.40
N PHE A 61 4.99 -8.67 -3.40
CA PHE A 61 4.38 -8.08 -4.59
C PHE A 61 5.37 -7.94 -5.75
N GLY A 62 6.62 -7.55 -5.47
CA GLY A 62 7.67 -7.50 -6.47
C GLY A 62 8.04 -8.88 -7.04
N ILE A 63 8.05 -9.93 -6.22
CA ILE A 63 8.23 -11.31 -6.70
C ILE A 63 7.08 -11.74 -7.60
N ILE A 64 5.83 -11.44 -7.23
CA ILE A 64 4.66 -11.73 -8.07
C ILE A 64 4.80 -10.99 -9.41
N LEU A 65 5.16 -9.70 -9.40
CA LEU A 65 5.36 -8.91 -10.61
C LEU A 65 6.49 -9.49 -11.49
N SER A 66 7.60 -9.92 -10.88
CA SER A 66 8.69 -10.60 -11.60
C SER A 66 8.21 -11.88 -12.29
N GLN A 67 7.46 -12.72 -11.56
CA GLN A 67 6.96 -13.98 -12.09
C GLN A 67 5.96 -13.75 -13.23
N THR A 68 5.03 -12.80 -13.07
CA THR A 68 4.07 -12.47 -14.12
C THR A 68 4.76 -11.84 -15.33
N ASN A 69 5.75 -10.98 -15.14
CA ASN A 69 6.53 -10.41 -16.24
C ASN A 69 7.28 -11.50 -17.03
N THR A 70 7.87 -12.46 -16.31
CA THR A 70 8.58 -13.60 -16.92
C THR A 70 7.62 -14.49 -17.71
N ILE A 71 6.43 -14.76 -17.18
CA ILE A 71 5.39 -15.53 -17.88
C ILE A 71 4.95 -14.78 -19.13
N LEU A 72 4.64 -13.48 -19.00
CA LEU A 72 4.21 -12.62 -20.11
C LEU A 72 5.25 -12.63 -21.24
N ARG A 73 6.53 -12.48 -20.89
CA ARG A 73 7.62 -12.52 -21.87
C ARG A 73 7.66 -13.82 -22.65
N LYS A 74 7.46 -14.97 -21.98
CA LYS A 74 7.49 -16.32 -22.59
C LYS A 74 6.28 -16.62 -23.47
N ILE A 75 5.10 -16.07 -23.15
CA ILE A 75 3.89 -16.31 -23.97
C ILE A 75 3.76 -15.36 -25.16
N SER A 76 4.59 -14.32 -25.21
CA SER A 76 4.51 -13.23 -26.20
C SER A 76 5.88 -12.89 -26.79
N GLU A 77 6.68 -13.93 -27.08
CA GLU A 77 8.06 -13.77 -27.58
C GLU A 77 8.16 -13.00 -28.89
N GLU A 78 7.14 -13.09 -29.76
CA GLU A 78 7.12 -12.45 -31.07
C GLU A 78 6.55 -11.01 -31.06
N ASP A 79 6.01 -10.54 -29.94
CA ASP A 79 5.37 -9.22 -29.83
C ASP A 79 6.36 -8.18 -29.30
N GLU A 80 6.87 -7.33 -30.20
CA GLU A 80 7.86 -6.29 -29.86
C GLU A 80 7.35 -5.27 -28.83
N GLU A 81 6.05 -4.96 -28.80
CA GLU A 81 5.49 -4.01 -27.83
C GLU A 81 5.45 -4.61 -26.43
N ILE A 82 5.10 -5.90 -26.33
CA ILE A 82 5.11 -6.64 -25.07
C ILE A 82 6.54 -6.81 -24.57
N GLN A 83 7.49 -7.16 -25.44
CA GLN A 83 8.91 -7.24 -25.05
C GLN A 83 9.41 -5.90 -24.48
N ARG A 84 9.08 -4.78 -25.12
CA ARG A 84 9.41 -3.43 -24.63
C ARG A 84 8.83 -3.14 -23.24
N HIS A 85 7.60 -3.58 -22.97
CA HIS A 85 6.98 -3.45 -21.65
C HIS A 85 7.72 -4.32 -20.62
N CYS A 86 8.00 -5.57 -20.95
CA CYS A 86 8.72 -6.47 -20.07
C CYS A 86 10.11 -5.93 -19.71
N ASP A 87 10.82 -5.34 -20.67
CA ASP A 87 12.13 -4.72 -20.43
C ASP A 87 12.05 -3.52 -19.48
N PHE A 88 10.96 -2.74 -19.54
CA PHE A 88 10.71 -1.68 -18.58
C PHE A 88 10.49 -2.22 -17.17
N VAL A 89 9.68 -3.27 -17.04
CA VAL A 89 9.40 -3.89 -15.74
C VAL A 89 10.67 -4.50 -15.14
N ASP A 90 11.51 -5.16 -15.93
CA ASP A 90 12.77 -5.74 -15.45
C ASP A 90 13.72 -4.65 -14.93
N ARG A 91 13.90 -3.55 -15.68
CA ARG A 91 14.70 -2.40 -15.19
C ARG A 91 14.12 -1.79 -13.91
N TRP A 92 12.80 -1.74 -13.79
CA TRP A 92 12.15 -1.22 -12.61
C TRP A 92 12.36 -2.12 -11.39
N LEU A 93 12.23 -3.44 -11.56
CA LEU A 93 12.51 -4.43 -10.51
C LEU A 93 13.98 -4.40 -10.07
N GLU A 94 14.91 -4.25 -11.02
CA GLU A 94 16.34 -4.13 -10.75
C GLU A 94 16.68 -2.84 -9.97
N TRP A 95 16.06 -1.71 -10.31
CA TRP A 95 16.18 -0.51 -9.48
C TRP A 95 15.55 -0.70 -8.09
N ASN A 96 14.44 -1.44 -8.03
CA ASN A 96 13.70 -1.63 -6.79
C ASN A 96 14.49 -2.49 -5.79
N SER A 97 15.25 -3.49 -6.26
CA SER A 97 16.13 -4.30 -5.41
C SER A 97 17.22 -3.50 -4.69
N GLN A 98 17.58 -2.33 -5.20
CA GLN A 98 18.57 -1.44 -4.57
C GLN A 98 18.02 -0.69 -3.34
N GLN A 99 16.71 -0.74 -3.10
CA GLN A 99 16.08 -0.05 -1.98
C GLN A 99 16.21 -0.85 -0.68
N GLU A 100 16.30 -0.14 0.46
CA GLU A 100 16.45 -0.74 1.80
C GLU A 100 15.40 -1.82 2.12
N ILE A 101 14.18 -1.66 1.61
CA ILE A 101 13.08 -2.61 1.81
C ILE A 101 13.45 -4.01 1.29
N TRP A 102 14.13 -4.10 0.15
CA TRP A 102 14.55 -5.38 -0.43
C TRP A 102 15.71 -5.98 0.33
N GLN A 103 16.67 -5.16 0.74
CA GLN A 103 17.81 -5.59 1.53
C GLN A 103 17.34 -6.19 2.88
N ARG A 104 16.38 -5.54 3.56
CA ARG A 104 15.74 -6.06 4.77
C ARG A 104 14.94 -7.34 4.53
N SER A 105 14.25 -7.43 3.39
CA SER A 105 13.48 -8.61 3.03
C SER A 105 14.41 -9.80 2.78
N MET A 106 15.51 -9.60 2.05
CA MET A 106 16.54 -10.59 1.80
C MET A 106 17.17 -11.08 3.10
N SER A 107 17.57 -10.17 3.99
CA SER A 107 18.10 -10.52 5.33
C SER A 107 17.08 -11.32 6.17
N SER A 108 15.81 -10.93 6.11
CA SER A 108 14.72 -11.66 6.77
C SER A 108 14.50 -13.06 6.18
N TRP A 109 14.62 -13.22 4.86
CA TRP A 109 14.45 -14.52 4.20
C TRP A 109 15.55 -15.51 4.59
N LYS A 110 16.81 -15.07 4.70
CA LYS A 110 17.90 -15.90 5.24
C LYS A 110 17.54 -16.51 6.60
N THR A 111 16.92 -15.70 7.47
CA THR A 111 16.50 -16.14 8.81
C THR A 111 15.24 -17.02 8.80
N ILE A 112 14.23 -16.66 8.00
CA ILE A 112 12.90 -17.29 8.03
C ILE A 112 12.85 -18.57 7.18
N VAL A 113 13.40 -18.51 5.97
CA VAL A 113 13.40 -19.60 4.98
C VAL A 113 14.61 -20.52 5.18
N GLY A 114 15.70 -19.99 5.76
CA GLY A 114 16.95 -20.75 5.96
C GLY A 114 17.72 -20.96 4.67
N ASP A 115 17.43 -20.17 3.64
CA ASP A 115 18.10 -20.19 2.34
C ASP A 115 18.91 -18.90 2.17
N GLU A 116 20.20 -19.06 1.86
CA GLU A 116 21.14 -17.96 1.72
C GLU A 116 21.01 -17.26 0.35
N ASP A 117 20.54 -17.97 -0.68
CA ASP A 117 20.31 -17.43 -2.03
C ASP A 117 18.96 -17.90 -2.60
N PRO A 118 17.86 -17.15 -2.39
CA PRO A 118 16.53 -17.48 -2.92
C PRO A 118 16.41 -17.33 -4.45
N TYR A 119 17.51 -17.15 -5.19
CA TYR A 119 17.61 -17.04 -6.64
C TYR A 119 16.55 -16.13 -7.29
N LEU A 120 16.84 -14.83 -7.30
CA LEU A 120 15.96 -13.81 -7.91
C LEU A 120 16.21 -13.71 -9.42
N GLN A 121 15.55 -14.57 -10.21
CA GLN A 121 15.77 -14.70 -11.66
C GLN A 121 15.64 -13.41 -12.51
N HIS A 122 14.94 -12.40 -12.00
CA HIS A 122 14.72 -11.13 -12.70
C HIS A 122 15.86 -10.13 -12.51
N LEU A 123 16.79 -10.42 -11.60
CA LEU A 123 17.94 -9.58 -11.32
C LEU A 123 19.15 -10.06 -12.09
N SER A 124 19.94 -9.11 -12.59
CA SER A 124 21.27 -9.38 -13.12
C SER A 124 22.18 -9.96 -12.03
N ASP A 125 23.25 -10.66 -12.41
CA ASP A 125 24.20 -11.24 -11.47
C ASP A 125 24.80 -10.17 -10.54
N SER A 126 25.15 -9.01 -11.09
CA SER A 126 25.67 -7.88 -10.32
C SER A 126 24.63 -7.30 -9.37
N ALA A 127 23.35 -7.20 -9.77
CA ALA A 127 22.29 -6.71 -8.90
C ALA A 127 22.01 -7.68 -7.74
N ARG A 128 22.10 -9.00 -7.98
CA ARG A 128 21.96 -10.02 -6.93
C ARG A 128 23.09 -9.93 -5.91
N GLU A 129 24.34 -9.87 -6.38
CA GLU A 129 25.52 -9.77 -5.52
C GLU A 129 25.48 -8.48 -4.68
N ASN A 130 25.07 -7.36 -5.27
CA ASN A 130 24.93 -6.09 -4.56
C ASN A 130 23.82 -6.14 -3.50
N LEU A 131 22.68 -6.76 -3.81
CA LEU A 131 21.57 -6.93 -2.86
C LEU A 131 21.99 -7.81 -1.69
N GLU A 132 22.68 -8.92 -1.96
CA GLU A 132 23.17 -9.84 -0.92
C GLU A 132 24.14 -9.14 0.04
N LYS A 133 25.15 -8.45 -0.49
CA LYS A 133 26.08 -7.65 0.31
C LYS A 133 25.37 -6.61 1.17
N ALA A 134 24.45 -5.85 0.57
CA ALA A 134 23.71 -4.82 1.30
C ALA A 134 22.77 -5.40 2.38
N ALA A 135 22.25 -6.61 2.17
CA ALA A 135 21.44 -7.30 3.16
C ALA A 135 22.26 -7.80 4.37
N ASP A 136 23.52 -8.19 4.14
CA ASP A 136 24.46 -8.60 5.18
C ASP A 136 24.96 -7.39 5.98
N ASP A 137 25.31 -6.28 5.31
CA ASP A 137 25.74 -5.03 5.95
C ASP A 137 24.65 -4.42 6.86
N LEU A 138 23.37 -4.66 6.56
CA LEU A 138 22.24 -4.23 7.39
C LEU A 138 22.17 -4.91 8.76
N GLN A 139 22.82 -6.07 8.95
CA GLN A 139 22.84 -6.76 10.25
C GLN A 139 23.74 -6.07 11.29
N GLU A 140 24.58 -5.11 10.90
CA GLU A 140 25.55 -4.44 11.78
C GLU A 140 25.02 -3.20 12.55
N PHE A 141 23.71 -2.91 12.54
CA PHE A 141 23.11 -1.77 13.25
C PHE A 141 22.03 -2.15 14.28
#